data_AF-A0A1F9AWM0-F1
#
_entry.id   AF-A0A1F9AWM0-F1
#
_cell.length_a   1.000
_cell.length_b   1.000
_cell.length_c   1.000
_cell.angle_alpha   90.00
_cell.angle_beta   90.00
_cell.angle_gamma   90.00
#
_symmetry.space_group_name_H-M   'P 1'
#
loop_
_entity.id
_entity.type
_entity.pdbx_description
1 polymer ?
#
loop_
_entity_poly.entity_id
_entity_poly.type
_entity_poly.pdbx_seq_one_letter_code
_entity_poly.pdbx_strand_id
1 'polypeptide(L)'
;MNKQKFNSLPPDIQKELTGFSQAFIERWAVEWNAIDIEGREFFKANGGQVLNLSDAEAARWVKASEPVVAGFKKDLTSKGYTEKEVDSWLKFIQERIQYWKGQEKAKKIPTAYEY
;
A
#
# COMPACT_ATOMS: atom_id res chain seq x y z
N MET A 1 -10.72 -13.17 6.16
CA MET A 1 -11.81 -14.07 6.59
C MET A 1 -11.85 -15.31 5.70
N ASN A 2 -12.21 -16.49 6.22
CA ASN A 2 -12.39 -17.70 5.39
C ASN A 2 -13.64 -17.58 4.49
N LYS A 3 -13.52 -17.94 3.20
CA LYS A 3 -14.60 -17.77 2.21
C LYS A 3 -15.83 -18.65 2.48
N GLN A 4 -15.64 -19.91 2.84
CA GLN A 4 -16.76 -20.80 3.17
C GLN A 4 -17.52 -20.29 4.39
N LYS A 5 -16.78 -19.83 5.41
CA LYS A 5 -17.40 -19.24 6.59
C LYS A 5 -18.21 -17.99 6.24
N PHE A 6 -17.67 -17.08 5.43
CA PHE A 6 -18.40 -15.89 4.98
C PHE A 6 -19.68 -16.27 4.23
N ASN A 7 -19.59 -17.19 3.27
CA ASN A 7 -20.73 -17.66 2.48
C ASN A 7 -21.81 -18.36 3.32
N SER A 8 -21.44 -18.94 4.47
CA SER A 8 -22.41 -19.56 5.40
C SER A 8 -23.21 -18.55 6.23
N LEU A 9 -22.83 -17.27 6.23
CA LEU A 9 -23.52 -16.25 7.01
C LEU A 9 -24.79 -15.76 6.31
N PRO A 10 -25.81 -15.33 7.08
CA PRO A 10 -26.99 -14.68 6.54
C PRO A 10 -26.66 -13.45 5.68
N PRO A 11 -27.46 -13.13 4.64
CA PRO A 11 -27.16 -12.02 3.72
C PRO A 11 -27.02 -10.65 4.40
N ASP A 12 -27.81 -10.39 5.43
CA ASP A 12 -27.74 -9.17 6.24
C ASP A 12 -26.38 -9.07 6.95
N ILE A 13 -25.89 -10.16 7.54
CA ILE A 13 -24.58 -10.18 8.19
C ILE A 13 -23.44 -10.04 7.18
N GLN A 14 -23.53 -10.68 6.01
CA GLN A 14 -22.54 -10.50 4.94
C GLN A 14 -22.46 -9.03 4.49
N LYS A 15 -23.61 -8.36 4.40
CA LYS A 15 -23.70 -6.93 4.07
C LYS A 15 -23.05 -6.07 5.14
N GLU A 16 -23.37 -6.30 6.42
CA GLU A 16 -22.76 -5.56 7.53
C GLU A 16 -21.23 -5.74 7.57
N LEU A 17 -20.73 -6.97 7.40
CA LEU A 17 -19.28 -7.22 7.36
C LEU A 17 -18.59 -6.56 6.18
N THR A 18 -19.22 -6.57 5.00
CA THR A 18 -18.68 -5.89 3.81
C THR A 18 -18.68 -4.38 3.99
N GLY A 19 -19.76 -3.82 4.53
CA GLY A 19 -19.88 -2.38 4.82
C GLY A 19 -18.86 -1.92 5.86
N PHE A 20 -18.71 -2.69 6.94
CA PHE A 20 -17.66 -2.48 7.94
C PHE A 20 -16.27 -2.48 7.30
N SER A 21 -15.96 -3.53 6.51
CA SER A 21 -14.66 -3.64 5.84
C SER A 21 -14.39 -2.43 4.96
N GLN A 22 -15.37 -2.01 4.15
CA GLN A 22 -15.26 -0.84 3.28
C GLN A 22 -15.01 0.46 4.05
N ALA A 23 -15.74 0.69 5.15
CA ALA A 23 -15.62 1.90 5.97
C ALA A 23 -14.26 1.99 6.67
N PHE A 24 -13.63 0.85 6.96
CA PHE A 24 -12.37 0.80 7.69
C PHE A 24 -11.12 0.84 6.80
N ILE A 25 -11.22 0.69 5.48
CA ILE A 25 -10.05 0.77 4.57
C ILE A 25 -9.28 2.07 4.78
N GLU A 26 -9.95 3.23 4.67
CA GLU A 26 -9.28 4.53 4.85
C GLU A 26 -8.89 4.78 6.30
N ARG A 27 -9.71 4.34 7.27
CA ARG A 27 -9.42 4.52 8.70
C ARG A 27 -8.12 3.82 9.10
N TRP A 28 -7.95 2.58 8.67
CA TRP A 28 -6.71 1.84 8.92
C TRP A 28 -5.51 2.42 8.18
N ALA A 29 -5.70 2.94 6.97
CA ALA A 29 -4.62 3.61 6.26
C ALA A 29 -4.13 4.87 7.00
N VAL A 30 -5.04 5.68 7.55
CA VAL A 30 -4.70 6.84 8.38
C VAL A 30 -4.02 6.42 9.68
N GLU A 31 -4.52 5.35 10.32
CA GLU A 31 -3.93 4.83 11.55
C GLU A 31 -2.50 4.34 11.34
N TRP A 32 -2.19 3.74 10.19
CA TRP A 32 -0.81 3.36 9.87
C TRP A 32 0.14 4.56 9.82
N ASN A 33 -0.29 5.67 9.23
CA ASN A 33 0.51 6.90 9.27
C ASN A 33 0.73 7.38 10.71
N ALA A 34 -0.29 7.30 11.58
CA ALA A 34 -0.16 7.68 12.98
C ALA A 34 0.88 6.81 13.71
N ILE A 35 0.84 5.50 13.51
CA ILE A 35 1.80 4.55 14.10
C ILE A 35 3.22 4.83 13.59
N ASP A 36 3.41 5.11 12.30
CA ASP A 36 4.71 5.45 11.73
C ASP A 36 5.26 6.76 12.31
N ILE A 37 4.41 7.77 12.50
CA ILE A 37 4.77 9.04 13.14
C ILE A 37 5.20 8.80 14.59
N GLU A 38 4.40 8.08 15.37
CA GLU A 38 4.72 7.75 16.76
C GLU A 38 6.04 7.00 16.88
N GLY A 39 6.27 5.98 16.04
CA GLY A 39 7.50 5.22 16.01
C GLY A 39 8.72 6.07 15.65
N ARG A 40 8.60 6.95 14.65
CA ARG A 40 9.68 7.87 14.25
C ARG A 40 10.04 8.85 15.36
N GLU A 41 9.06 9.42 16.03
CA GLU A 41 9.30 10.38 17.10
C GLU A 41 9.88 9.70 18.35
N PHE A 42 9.41 8.49 18.68
CA PHE A 42 10.05 7.68 19.73
C PHE A 42 11.51 7.36 19.40
N PHE A 43 11.81 6.94 18.16
CA PHE A 43 13.18 6.64 17.73
C PHE A 43 14.09 7.86 17.88
N LYS A 44 13.64 9.04 17.44
CA LYS A 44 14.40 10.30 17.59
C LYS A 44 14.60 10.70 19.04
N ALA A 45 13.56 10.57 19.88
CA ALA A 45 13.65 10.87 21.31
C ALA A 45 14.73 10.04 22.02
N ASN A 46 15.04 8.85 21.51
CA ASN A 46 16.10 7.97 22.00
C ASN A 46 17.46 8.19 21.31
N GLY A 47 17.65 9.33 20.63
CA GLY A 47 18.92 9.70 19.98
C GLY A 47 19.09 9.10 18.57
N GLY A 48 18.04 8.51 18.00
CA GLY A 48 18.04 8.00 16.64
C GLY A 48 18.16 9.10 15.58
N GLN A 49 18.83 8.79 14.48
CA GLN A 49 19.00 9.70 13.33
C GLN A 49 18.23 9.16 12.12
N VAL A 50 17.40 10.02 11.52
CA VAL A 50 16.67 9.70 10.29
C VAL A 50 17.40 10.36 9.12
N LEU A 51 17.83 9.57 8.15
CA LEU A 51 18.49 10.04 6.94
C LEU A 51 17.51 9.96 5.76
N ASN A 52 17.22 11.09 5.15
CA ASN A 52 16.38 11.14 3.96
C ASN A 52 17.22 10.88 2.71
N LEU A 53 16.69 10.08 1.79
CA LEU A 53 17.31 9.89 0.47
C LEU A 53 17.00 11.10 -0.42
N SER A 54 17.98 11.55 -1.20
CA SER A 54 17.72 12.51 -2.27
C SER A 54 16.92 11.85 -3.40
N ASP A 55 16.21 12.65 -4.19
CA ASP A 55 15.46 12.14 -5.36
C ASP A 55 16.35 11.34 -6.31
N ALA A 56 17.60 11.78 -6.49
CA ALA A 56 18.57 11.10 -7.33
C ALA A 56 18.94 9.72 -6.76
N GLU A 57 19.15 9.61 -5.45
CA GLU A 57 19.47 8.34 -4.81
C GLU A 57 18.25 7.41 -4.78
N ALA A 58 17.06 7.95 -4.48
CA ALA A 58 15.81 7.20 -4.55
C ALA A 58 15.58 6.62 -5.96
N ALA A 59 15.82 7.40 -7.02
CA ALA A 59 15.72 6.94 -8.40
C ALA A 59 16.70 5.80 -8.72
N ARG A 60 17.92 5.82 -8.15
CA ARG A 60 18.89 4.71 -8.30
C ARG A 60 18.36 3.44 -7.65
N TRP A 61 17.76 3.53 -6.48
CA TRP A 61 17.14 2.38 -5.81
C TRP A 61 15.92 1.84 -6.57
N VAL A 62 15.07 2.71 -7.11
CA VAL A 62 13.95 2.30 -7.97
C VAL A 62 14.46 1.49 -9.16
N LYS A 63 15.48 2.01 -9.88
CA LYS A 63 16.08 1.30 -11.00
C LYS A 63 16.72 -0.03 -10.58
N ALA A 64 17.44 -0.05 -9.47
CA ALA A 64 18.06 -1.27 -8.94
C ALA A 64 17.02 -2.34 -8.56
N SER A 65 15.78 -1.95 -8.26
CA SER A 65 14.68 -2.87 -7.94
C SER A 65 13.94 -3.44 -9.15
N GLU A 66 14.17 -2.93 -10.36
CA GLU A 66 13.52 -3.41 -11.59
C GLU A 66 13.59 -4.93 -11.79
N PRO A 67 14.72 -5.62 -11.50
CA PRO A 67 14.80 -7.08 -11.63
C PRO A 67 13.83 -7.84 -10.72
N VAL A 68 13.44 -7.28 -9.56
CA VAL A 68 12.46 -7.88 -8.66
C VAL A 68 11.07 -7.86 -9.32
N VAL A 69 10.70 -6.73 -9.92
CA VAL A 69 9.42 -6.59 -10.65
C VAL A 69 9.42 -7.50 -11.88
N ALA A 70 10.53 -7.57 -12.62
CA ALA A 70 10.67 -8.48 -13.75
C ALA A 70 10.55 -9.96 -13.34
N GLY A 71 11.16 -10.33 -12.20
CA GLY A 71 11.03 -11.65 -11.60
C GLY A 71 9.60 -11.99 -11.23
N PHE A 72 8.87 -11.04 -10.62
CA PHE A 72 7.45 -11.19 -10.30
C PHE A 72 6.59 -11.38 -11.56
N LYS A 73 6.84 -10.60 -12.62
CA LYS A 73 6.16 -10.78 -13.91
C LYS A 73 6.37 -12.19 -14.45
N LYS A 74 7.63 -12.67 -14.46
CA LYS A 74 7.97 -14.01 -14.94
C LYS A 74 7.31 -15.12 -14.12
N ASP A 75 7.26 -14.97 -12.79
CA ASP A 75 6.57 -15.93 -11.92
C ASP A 75 5.08 -16.03 -12.25
N LEU A 76 4.40 -14.89 -12.42
CA LEU A 76 2.99 -14.89 -12.78
C LEU A 76 2.72 -15.44 -14.18
N THR A 77 3.56 -15.13 -15.17
CA THR A 77 3.38 -15.71 -16.50
C THR A 77 3.62 -17.22 -16.52
N SER A 78 4.55 -17.73 -15.70
CA SER A 78 4.74 -19.18 -15.51
C SER A 78 3.52 -19.87 -14.88
N LYS A 79 2.67 -19.11 -14.19
CA LYS A 79 1.41 -19.58 -13.57
C LYS A 79 0.20 -19.43 -14.50
N GLY A 80 0.40 -19.02 -15.75
CA GLY A 80 -0.64 -18.98 -16.78
C GLY A 80 -1.31 -17.62 -16.97
N TYR A 81 -0.86 -16.57 -16.28
CA TYR A 81 -1.32 -15.20 -16.57
C TYR A 81 -0.63 -14.65 -17.81
N THR A 82 -1.34 -13.83 -18.58
CA THR A 82 -0.72 -13.14 -19.73
C THR A 82 0.10 -11.95 -19.27
N GLU A 83 1.16 -11.61 -20.01
CA GLU A 83 1.96 -10.40 -19.72
C GLU A 83 1.08 -9.15 -19.66
N LYS A 84 0.09 -9.06 -20.56
CA LYS A 84 -0.86 -7.95 -20.63
C LYS A 84 -1.69 -7.81 -19.35
N GLU A 85 -2.14 -8.90 -18.75
CA GLU A 85 -2.86 -8.87 -17.47
C GLU A 85 -1.97 -8.36 -16.35
N VAL A 86 -0.77 -8.92 -16.22
CA VAL A 86 0.18 -8.52 -15.17
C VAL A 86 0.55 -7.04 -15.31
N ASP A 87 0.83 -6.59 -16.52
CA ASP A 87 1.13 -5.18 -16.79
C ASP A 87 -0.05 -4.26 -16.48
N SER A 88 -1.28 -4.71 -16.72
CA SER A 88 -2.48 -3.94 -16.34
C SER A 88 -2.60 -3.78 -14.82
N TRP A 89 -2.25 -4.80 -14.04
CA TRP A 89 -2.29 -4.73 -12.58
C TRP A 89 -1.19 -3.84 -12.02
N LEU A 90 0.03 -3.95 -12.55
CA LEU A 90 1.14 -3.08 -12.16
C LEU A 90 0.83 -1.62 -12.47
N LYS A 91 0.27 -1.35 -13.66
CA LYS A 91 -0.19 -0.01 -14.04
C LYS A 91 -1.28 0.50 -13.08
N PHE A 92 -2.28 -0.32 -12.78
CA PHE A 92 -3.33 0.04 -11.83
C PHE A 92 -2.75 0.42 -10.46
N ILE A 93 -1.82 -0.38 -9.93
CA ILE A 93 -1.16 -0.09 -8.65
C ILE A 93 -0.43 1.26 -8.70
N GLN A 94 0.35 1.53 -9.76
CA GLN A 94 1.06 2.79 -9.93
C GLN A 94 0.10 3.99 -9.99
N GLU A 95 -0.99 3.89 -10.74
CA GLU A 95 -2.03 4.92 -10.82
C GLU A 95 -2.70 5.16 -9.47
N ARG A 96 -3.02 4.09 -8.73
CA ARG A 96 -3.64 4.19 -7.40
C ARG A 96 -2.69 4.80 -6.36
N ILE A 97 -1.39 4.52 -6.43
CA ILE A 97 -0.39 5.17 -5.56
C ILE A 97 -0.43 6.68 -5.78
N GLN A 98 -0.40 7.15 -7.03
CA GLN A 98 -0.44 8.59 -7.32
C GLN A 98 -1.75 9.23 -6.89
N TYR A 99 -2.87 8.57 -7.17
CA TYR A 99 -4.19 9.04 -6.74
C TYR A 99 -4.24 9.21 -5.21
N TRP A 100 -3.83 8.20 -4.45
CA TRP A 100 -3.94 8.23 -2.99
C TRP A 100 -2.95 9.20 -2.34
N LYS A 101 -1.74 9.38 -2.89
CA LYS A 101 -0.83 10.48 -2.48
C LYS A 101 -1.51 11.84 -2.64
N GLY A 102 -2.20 12.06 -3.77
CA GLY A 102 -2.98 13.27 -4.01
C GLY A 102 -4.12 13.44 -3.00
N GLN A 103 -4.86 12.36 -2.69
CA GLN A 103 -5.96 12.39 -1.71
C GLN A 103 -5.46 12.69 -0.29
N GLU A 104 -4.36 12.08 0.11
CA GLU A 104 -3.76 12.29 1.43
C GLU A 104 -3.38 13.75 1.63
N LYS A 105 -2.71 14.35 0.64
CA LYS A 105 -2.39 15.79 0.62
C LYS A 105 -3.64 16.66 0.64
N ALA A 106 -4.64 16.35 -0.20
CA ALA A 106 -5.88 17.12 -0.29
C ALA A 106 -6.69 17.08 1.02
N LYS A 107 -6.73 15.93 1.68
CA LYS A 107 -7.42 15.72 2.97
C LYS A 107 -6.58 16.16 4.18
N LYS A 108 -5.33 16.61 3.95
CA LYS A 108 -4.38 17.02 5.00
C LYS A 108 -4.15 15.92 6.05
N ILE A 109 -4.09 14.67 5.60
CA ILE A 109 -3.82 13.53 6.47
C ILE A 109 -2.33 13.61 6.87
N PRO A 110 -2.00 13.58 8.19
CA PRO A 110 -0.62 13.54 8.65
C PRO A 110 0.11 12.30 8.12
N THR A 111 1.40 12.43 7.83
CA THR A 111 2.25 11.34 7.33
C THR A 111 3.67 11.47 7.87
N ALA A 112 4.34 10.35 8.09
CA ALA A 112 5.75 10.31 8.47
C ALA A 112 6.69 10.48 7.27
N TYR A 113 6.15 10.42 6.06
CA TYR A 113 6.88 10.40 4.81
C TYR A 113 6.95 11.79 4.17
N GLU A 114 8.06 12.08 3.51
CA GLU A 114 8.26 13.31 2.74
C GLU A 114 8.27 12.91 1.26
N TYR A 115 7.26 13.38 0.50
CA TYR A 115 7.14 13.22 -0.95
C TYR A 115 6.56 14.45 -1.62
#